data_AF-A0A090R375-F1
#
_entry.id   AF-A0A090R375-F1
#
_cell.length_a   1.000
_cell.length_b   1.000
_cell.length_c   1.000
_cell.angle_alpha   90.00
_cell.angle_beta   90.00
_cell.angle_gamma   90.00
#
_symmetry.space_group_name_H-M   'P 1'
#
loop_
_entity.id
_entity.type
_entity.pdbx_description
1 polymer ?
#
loop_
_entity_poly.entity_id
_entity_poly.type
_entity_poly.pdbx_seq_one_letter_code
_entity_poly.pdbx_strand_id
1 'polypeptide(L)' 'MKLLGVTSCPSGVAHTYMAAEALEMAAKAKGWEVKIETQALSVSKTKS' A
#
# COMPACT_ATOMS: atom_id res chain seq x y z
N MET A 1 13.86 7.77 -7.24
CA MET A 1 13.95 6.53 -6.45
C MET A 1 12.60 5.85 -6.53
N LYS A 2 12.53 4.57 -6.94
CA LYS A 2 11.27 3.83 -7.08
C LYS A 2 11.11 2.88 -5.90
N LEU A 3 10.02 3.02 -5.16
CA LEU A 3 9.70 2.21 -4.01
C LEU A 3 8.61 1.20 -4.39
N LEU A 4 8.84 -0.07 -4.07
CA LEU A 4 7.77 -1.07 -4.03
C LEU A 4 7.52 -1.46 -2.59
N GLY A 5 6.25 -1.53 -2.22
CA GLY A 5 5.83 -1.97 -0.90
C GLY A 5 4.64 -2.90 -0.99
N VAL A 6 4.49 -3.76 0.01
CA VAL A 6 3.35 -4.66 0.15
C VAL A 6 2.77 -4.44 1.53
N THR A 7 1.45 -4.29 1.61
CA THR A 7 0.74 -4.18 2.88
C THR A 7 -0.16 -5.38 3.05
N SER A 8 -0.12 -5.98 4.24
CA SER A 8 -0.98 -7.09 4.61
C SER A 8 -1.30 -7.04 6.10
N CYS A 9 -2.58 -7.01 6.45
CA CYS A 9 -3.04 -7.18 7.82
C CYS A 9 -3.87 -8.46 7.91
N PRO A 10 -3.48 -9.44 8.73
CA PRO A 10 -4.22 -10.69 8.88
C PRO A 10 -5.60 -10.48 9.53
N SER A 11 -5.80 -9.36 10.24
CA SER A 11 -7.07 -9.03 10.90
C SER A 11 -8.15 -8.52 9.94
N GLY A 12 -7.79 -8.13 8.72
CA GLY A 12 -8.77 -7.68 7.71
C GLY A 12 -8.25 -6.63 6.72
N VAL A 13 -9.16 -6.18 5.86
CA VAL A 13 -8.85 -5.24 4.76
C VAL A 13 -8.67 -3.80 5.21
N ALA A 14 -9.29 -3.38 6.32
CA ALA A 14 -9.37 -1.97 6.73
C ALA A 14 -7.99 -1.37 7.03
N HIS A 15 -7.22 -2.00 7.91
CA HIS A 15 -5.87 -1.53 8.25
C HIS A 15 -4.89 -1.71 7.08
N THR A 16 -5.12 -2.70 6.22
CA THR A 16 -4.28 -2.94 5.03
C THR A 16 -4.36 -1.76 4.06
N TYR A 17 -5.58 -1.31 3.72
CA TYR A 17 -5.77 -0.14 2.85
C TYR A 17 -5.31 1.16 3.50
N MET A 18 -5.57 1.34 4.80
CA MET A 18 -5.13 2.53 5.54
C MET A 18 -3.61 2.66 5.55
N ALA A 19 -2.89 1.55 5.76
CA ALA A 19 -1.43 1.53 5.69
C ALA A 19 -0.91 1.83 4.28
N ALA A 20 -1.58 1.32 3.24
CA ALA A 20 -1.21 1.58 1.85
C ALA A 20 -1.33 3.07 1.48
N GLU A 21 -2.44 3.71 1.83
CA GLU A 21 -2.63 5.15 1.54
C GLU A 21 -1.66 6.03 2.33
N ALA A 22 -1.37 5.70 3.59
CA ALA A 22 -0.38 6.42 4.40
C ALA A 22 1.03 6.35 3.77
N LEU A 23 1.42 5.19 3.24
CA LEU A 23 2.69 5.01 2.54
C LEU A 23 2.74 5.78 1.21
N GLU A 24 1.65 5.78 0.44
CA GLU A 24 1.54 6.58 -0.79
C GLU A 24 1.66 8.08 -0.52
N MET A 25 0.98 8.59 0.52
CA MET A 25 1.06 9.98 0.94
C MET A 25 2.47 10.36 1.40
N ALA A 26 3.12 9.51 2.21
CA ALA A 26 4.48 9.75 2.68
C ALA A 26 5.49 9.76 1.53
N ALA A 27 5.34 8.86 0.56
CA ALA A 27 6.19 8.83 -0.62
C ALA A 27 5.98 10.06 -1.51
N LYS A 28 4.71 10.47 -1.73
CA LYS A 28 4.38 11.72 -2.45
C LYS A 28 4.98 12.94 -1.77
N ALA A 29 4.90 13.03 -0.44
CA ALA A 29 5.48 14.12 0.32
C ALA A 29 7.02 14.19 0.19
N LYS A 30 7.67 13.05 -0.06
CA LYS A 30 9.12 12.98 -0.34
C LYS A 30 9.48 13.06 -1.82
N GLY A 31 8.51 13.19 -2.72
CA GLY A 31 8.74 13.21 -4.18
C GLY A 31 9.22 11.87 -4.73
N TRP A 32 8.86 10.77 -4.09
CA TRP A 32 9.25 9.41 -4.49
C TRP A 32 8.09 8.71 -5.19
N GLU A 33 8.44 7.96 -6.23
CA GLU A 33 7.47 7.16 -6.98
C GLU A 33 7.32 5.81 -6.25
N VAL A 34 6.16 5.57 -5.64
CA VAL A 34 5.88 4.35 -4.88
C VAL A 34 4.75 3.56 -5.52
N LYS A 35 4.89 2.24 -5.53
CA LYS A 35 3.83 1.29 -5.90
C LYS A 35 3.57 0.37 -4.71
N ILE A 36 2.38 0.48 -4.13
CA ILE A 36 1.96 -0.34 -3.00
C ILE A 36 0.96 -1.41 -3.45
N GLU A 37 1.30 -2.67 -3.21
CA GLU A 37 0.42 -3.83 -3.38
C GLU A 37 -0.33 -4.11 -2.06
N THR A 38 -1.64 -4.31 -2.14
CA THR A 38 -2.46 -4.68 -0.97
C THR A 38 -2.80 -6.16 -1.03
N GLN A 39 -2.23 -6.94 -0.10
CA GLN A 39 -2.51 -8.37 0.06
C GLN A 39 -3.38 -8.57 1.30
N ALA A 40 -4.69 -8.55 1.10
CA ALA A 40 -5.66 -8.90 2.12
C ALA A 40 -6.40 -10.18 1.72
N LEU A 41 -6.91 -10.90 2.72
CA LEU A 41 -7.54 -12.23 2.60
C LEU A 41 -8.62 -12.36 1.50
N SER A 42 -9.24 -11.25 1.09
CA SER A 42 -10.38 -11.29 0.17
C SER A 42 -10.09 -10.80 -1.24
N VAL A 43 -8.97 -10.12 -1.53
CA VAL A 43 -8.61 -9.69 -2.90
C VAL A 43 -7.21 -9.05 -2.91
N SER A 44 -6.31 -9.51 -3.78
CA SER A 44 -5.07 -8.81 -4.12
C SER A 44 -5.39 -7.72 -5.15
N LYS A 45 -5.61 -6.47 -4.72
CA LYS A 45 -5.75 -5.35 -5.66
C LYS A 45 -4.38 -4.76 -5.96
N THR A 46 -3.91 -5.00 -7.17
CA THR A 46 -2.87 -4.22 -7.82
C THR A 46 -3.50 -2.93 -8.33
N LYS A 47 -3.20 -1.78 -7.71
CA LYS A 47 -3.49 -0.48 -8.33
C LYS A 47 -2.39 -0.28 -9.37
N SER A 48 -2.72 -0.60 -10.63
CA SER A 48 -1.78 -0.62 -11.76
C SER A 48 -1.20 0.76 -12.07
#